data_AF-A0A0T5ZBY0-F1
#
_entry.id   AF-A0A0T5ZBY0-F1
#
_cell.length_a   1.000
_cell.length_b   1.000
_cell.length_c   1.000
_cell.angle_alpha   90.00
_cell.angle_beta   90.00
_cell.angle_gamma   90.00
#
_symmetry.space_group_name_H-M   'P 1'
#
loop_
_entity.id
_entity.type
_entity.pdbx_description
1 polymer ?
#
loop_
_entity_poly.entity_id
_entity_poly.type
_entity_poly.pdbx_seq_one_letter_code
_entity_poly.pdbx_strand_id
1 'polypeptide(L)' 'QFELTAADKTAYLCGHPEMIEKAKGILQRRGFAKESLREEQYWVQK' A
#
# COMPACT_ATOMS: atom_id res chain seq x y z
N GLN A 1 11.30 -0.37 19.89
CA GLN A 1 10.12 -0.54 19.02
C GLN A 1 10.23 0.49 17.91
N PHE A 2 10.11 0.13 16.63
CA PHE A 2 9.96 1.14 15.58
C PHE A 2 8.47 1.54 15.51
N GLU A 3 8.17 2.81 15.74
CA GLU A 3 6.82 3.36 15.67
C GLU A 3 6.44 3.55 14.19
N LEU A 4 5.99 2.47 13.56
CA LEU A 4 5.51 2.48 12.18
C LEU A 4 4.06 2.97 12.15
N THR A 5 3.89 4.29 12.30
CA THR A 5 2.58 4.92 12.22
C THR A 5 2.24 5.33 10.79
N ALA A 6 0.96 5.53 10.53
CA ALA A 6 0.47 5.98 9.24
C ALA A 6 0.68 7.48 8.96
N ALA A 7 0.99 8.27 10.00
CA ALA A 7 1.10 9.73 9.89
C ALA A 7 2.40 10.18 9.21
N ASP A 8 3.45 9.36 9.29
CA ASP A 8 4.82 9.76 8.96
C ASP A 8 5.54 8.74 8.06
N LYS A 9 4.77 7.87 7.40
CA LYS A 9 5.30 6.78 6.55
C LYS A 9 4.54 6.66 5.23
N THR A 10 5.28 6.28 4.21
CA THR A 10 4.77 5.96 2.87
C THR A 10 4.88 4.46 2.65
N ALA A 11 3.81 3.83 2.15
CA ALA A 11 3.81 2.42 1.81
C ALA A 11 3.97 2.23 0.29
N TYR A 12 4.84 1.29 -0.10
CA TYR A 12 5.06 0.91 -1.49
C TYR A 12 4.55 -0.52 -1.70
N LEU A 13 3.71 -0.71 -2.71
CA LEU A 13 3.06 -1.98 -3.04
C LEU A 13 3.48 -2.40 -4.44
N CYS A 14 4.07 -3.59 -4.59
CA CYS A 14 4.45 -4.13 -5.88
C CYS A 14 4.05 -5.60 -5.99
N GLY A 15 3.30 -5.96 -7.03
CA GLY A 15 2.88 -7.35 -7.27
C GLY A 15 1.64 -7.49 -8.14
N HIS A 16 0.85 -8.53 -7.90
CA HIS A 16 -0.40 -8.79 -8.62
C HIS A 16 -1.44 -7.70 -8.32
N PRO A 17 -2.24 -7.22 -9.30
CA PRO A 17 -3.23 -6.17 -9.07
C PRO A 17 -4.17 -6.46 -7.90
N GLU A 18 -4.63 -7.71 -7.76
CA GLU A 18 -5.48 -8.12 -6.63
C GLU A 18 -4.77 -8.03 -5.28
N MET A 19 -3.47 -8.33 -5.21
CA MET A 19 -2.68 -8.18 -3.99
C MET A 19 -2.58 -6.71 -3.61
N ILE A 20 -2.28 -5.85 -4.58
CA ILE A 20 -2.13 -4.42 -4.37
C ILE A 20 -3.43 -3.81 -3.82
N GLU A 21 -4.58 -4.14 -4.42
CA GLU A 21 -5.89 -3.67 -3.95
C GLU A 21 -6.20 -4.14 -2.51
N LYS A 22 -5.94 -5.42 -2.21
CA LYS A 22 -6.12 -5.95 -0.84
C LYS A 22 -5.20 -5.25 0.16
N ALA A 23 -3.95 -5.00 -0.20
CA ALA A 23 -2.96 -4.35 0.66
C ALA A 23 -3.31 -2.87 0.89
N LYS A 24 -3.76 -2.12 -0.13
CA LYS A 24 -4.29 -0.76 0.04
C LYS A 24 -5.42 -0.72 1.07
N GLY A 25 -6.36 -1.67 0.98
CA GLY A 25 -7.47 -1.75 1.94
C GLY A 25 -7.01 -1.99 3.38
N ILE A 26 -6.00 -2.84 3.58
CA ILE A 26 -5.40 -3.08 4.91
C ILE A 26 -4.75 -1.79 5.44
N LEU A 27 -3.95 -1.12 4.62
CA LEU A 27 -3.22 0.08 5.01
C LEU A 27 -4.15 1.27 5.29
N GLN A 28 -5.20 1.45 4.50
CA GLN A 28 -6.24 2.45 4.77
C GLN A 28 -6.93 2.20 6.11
N ARG A 29 -7.29 0.94 6.43
CA ARG A 29 -7.83 0.58 7.75
C ARG A 29 -6.85 0.82 8.89
N ARG A 30 -5.54 0.79 8.60
CA ARG A 30 -4.49 1.10 9.57
C ARG A 30 -4.21 2.60 9.71
N GLY A 31 -4.87 3.44 8.91
CA GLY A 31 -4.80 4.90 8.95
C GLY A 31 -3.94 5.55 7.87
N PHE A 32 -3.39 4.77 6.92
CA PHE A 32 -2.57 5.34 5.84
C PHE A 32 -3.44 6.16 4.88
N ALA A 33 -3.04 7.40 4.66
CA ALA A 33 -3.68 8.30 3.72
C ALA A 33 -3.44 7.81 2.28
N LYS A 34 -4.39 8.00 1.36
CA LYS A 34 -4.26 7.47 -0.01
C LYS A 34 -3.03 8.02 -0.73
N GLU A 35 -2.65 9.25 -0.41
CA GLU A 35 -1.51 9.99 -0.96
C GLU A 35 -0.17 9.39 -0.51
N SER A 36 -0.18 8.65 0.61
CA SER A 36 0.96 7.93 1.17
C SER A 36 1.11 6.50 0.62
N LEU A 37 0.23 6.08 -0.29
CA LEU A 37 0.29 4.76 -0.93
C LEU A 37 0.84 4.89 -2.35
N ARG A 38 1.94 4.21 -2.62
CA ARG A 38 2.56 4.09 -3.95
C ARG A 38 2.41 2.67 -4.44
N GLU A 39 2.05 2.50 -5.70
CA GLU A 39 1.85 1.18 -6.29
C GLU A 39 2.62 1.00 -7.59
N GLU A 40 3.05 -0.23 -7.82
CA GLU A 40 3.65 -0.70 -9.07
C GLU A 40 3.04 -2.06 -9.42
N GLN A 41 2.41 -2.16 -10.59
CA GLN A 41 1.90 -3.44 -11.07
C GLN A 41 3.05 -4.21 -11.73
N TYR A 42 3.58 -5.22 -11.03
CA TYR A 42 4.66 -6.07 -11.55
C TYR A 42 4.17 -6.97 -12.70
N TRP A 43 2.87 -7.30 -12.70
CA TRP A 43 2.27 -8.19 -13.68
C TRP A 43 1.00 -7.57 -14.24
N VAL A 44 1.12 -6.96 -15.42
CA VAL A 44 -0.03 -6.51 -16.20
C VAL A 44 -0.44 -7.68 -17.08
N GLN A 45 -1.64 -8.25 -16.88
CA GLN A 45 -2.19 -9.17 -17.86
C GLN A 45 -2.41 -8.39 -19.17
N LYS A 46 -1.81 -8.87 -20.26
CA LYS A 46 -1.99 -8.29 -21.60
C LYS A 46 -3.45 -8.31 -22.03
#